data_AF-Q4KD36-F1
#
_entry.id   AF-Q4KD36-F1
#
_cell.length_a   1.000
_cell.length_b   1.000
_cell.length_c   1.000
_cell.angle_alpha   90.00
_cell.angle_beta   90.00
_cell.angle_gamma   90.00
#
_symmetry.space_group_name_H-M   'P 1'
#
loop_
_entity.id
_entity.type
_entity.pdbx_description
1 polymer ?
#
loop_
_entity_poly.entity_id
_entity_poly.type
_entity_poly.pdbx_seq_one_letter_code
_entity_poly.pdbx_strand_id
1 'polypeptide(L)'
;MRTKSDCRSDCVHDLFSDRQASRNSIGLAELFPFCPPGHSLRNAPMHMTTAHLIANPCDDEEDNMAMLCCHSTQGEMFLMSRYPDEDELEITLDGEPSTLDGVKVTLSPTTLLIEIAAADADALNGADHLEIRHSTAASDLAEVEETLQNILKGTGTYISQLS
;
A
#
# COMPACT_ATOMS: atom_id res chain seq x y z
N MET A 1 2.48 -47.70 -8.49
CA MET A 1 2.25 -47.00 -7.21
C MET A 1 2.65 -45.54 -7.40
N ARG A 2 1.65 -44.63 -7.43
CA ARG A 2 1.74 -43.13 -7.44
C ARG A 2 2.47 -42.45 -8.63
N THR A 3 2.12 -41.27 -9.16
CA THR A 3 0.92 -40.41 -9.20
C THR A 3 1.17 -39.34 -10.29
N LYS A 4 0.07 -38.82 -10.86
CA LYS A 4 -0.09 -37.69 -11.81
C LYS A 4 0.83 -36.48 -11.58
N SER A 5 1.26 -35.82 -12.68
CA SER A 5 0.78 -34.45 -13.00
C SER A 5 1.13 -34.05 -14.45
N ASP A 6 0.08 -33.93 -15.28
CA ASP A 6 -0.06 -32.98 -16.38
C ASP A 6 0.17 -31.52 -15.86
N CYS A 7 0.46 -30.48 -16.63
CA CYS A 7 -0.05 -30.14 -17.96
C CYS A 7 0.85 -29.07 -18.62
N ARG A 8 1.21 -29.29 -19.89
CA ARG A 8 1.71 -28.29 -20.86
C ARG A 8 0.55 -27.34 -21.21
N SER A 9 0.74 -26.02 -21.21
CA SER A 9 1.21 -25.18 -22.34
C SER A 9 0.36 -25.33 -23.60
N ASP A 10 -0.01 -24.16 -24.13
CA ASP A 10 -0.56 -23.86 -25.46
C ASP A 10 -2.09 -23.89 -25.62
N CYS A 11 -2.66 -22.71 -25.83
CA CYS A 11 -3.72 -22.54 -26.82
C CYS A 11 -3.67 -21.13 -27.42
N VAL A 12 -3.08 -21.08 -28.61
CA VAL A 12 -3.11 -19.98 -29.57
C VAL A 12 -4.38 -20.13 -30.41
N HIS A 13 -4.95 -18.99 -30.83
CA HIS A 13 -5.95 -18.78 -31.88
C HIS A 13 -6.63 -20.00 -32.54
N ASP A 14 -7.96 -20.00 -32.60
CA ASP A 14 -8.59 -20.24 -33.90
C ASP A 14 -9.97 -19.56 -34.05
N LEU A 15 -10.16 -19.04 -35.26
CA LEU A 15 -11.27 -18.26 -35.77
C LEU A 15 -12.35 -19.20 -36.33
N PHE A 16 -13.60 -18.74 -36.28
CA PHE A 16 -14.69 -19.06 -37.20
C PHE A 16 -14.91 -20.54 -37.62
N SER A 17 -16.01 -21.12 -37.13
CA SER A 17 -16.82 -21.99 -37.98
C SER A 17 -18.29 -22.01 -37.60
N ASP A 18 -19.09 -21.55 -38.54
CA ASP A 18 -20.55 -21.65 -38.66
C ASP A 18 -21.14 -22.99 -38.21
N ARG A 19 -22.30 -22.92 -37.54
CA ARG A 19 -23.48 -23.69 -37.96
C ARG A 19 -24.78 -23.16 -37.36
N GLN A 20 -25.64 -22.73 -38.27
CA GLN A 20 -27.05 -22.39 -38.07
C GLN A 20 -27.90 -23.56 -37.57
N ALA A 21 -28.84 -23.23 -36.67
CA ALA A 21 -30.23 -23.70 -36.58
C ALA A 21 -30.73 -23.40 -35.15
N SER A 22 -31.96 -23.01 -34.83
CA SER A 22 -33.18 -22.73 -35.55
C SER A 22 -34.21 -22.33 -34.46
N ARG A 23 -34.92 -21.22 -34.69
CA ARG A 23 -36.28 -20.89 -34.20
C ARG A 23 -36.54 -20.42 -32.76
N ASN A 24 -37.30 -19.32 -32.75
CA ASN A 24 -38.35 -18.89 -31.83
C ASN A 24 -37.98 -18.17 -30.52
N SER A 25 -37.76 -16.86 -30.67
CA SER A 25 -38.57 -15.79 -30.06
C SER A 25 -39.20 -16.05 -28.68
N ILE A 26 -38.45 -15.81 -27.60
CA ILE A 26 -38.98 -15.40 -26.29
C ILE A 26 -37.92 -14.51 -25.61
N GLY A 27 -38.34 -13.34 -25.12
CA GLY A 27 -37.72 -12.66 -23.96
C GLY A 27 -36.47 -11.82 -24.22
N LEU A 28 -36.68 -10.55 -24.58
CA LEU A 28 -35.70 -9.49 -24.39
C LEU A 28 -35.65 -9.16 -22.88
N ALA A 29 -34.81 -9.88 -22.14
CA ALA A 29 -34.44 -9.54 -20.77
C ALA A 29 -32.94 -9.80 -20.62
N GLU A 30 -32.18 -8.71 -20.78
CA GLU A 30 -31.13 -8.31 -19.83
C GLU A 30 -30.36 -9.47 -19.19
N LEU A 31 -29.49 -10.12 -19.96
CA LEU A 31 -28.38 -10.87 -19.40
C LEU A 31 -27.11 -10.04 -19.63
N PHE A 32 -27.01 -8.95 -18.86
CA PHE A 32 -25.70 -8.50 -18.44
C PHE A 32 -25.02 -9.72 -17.78
N PRO A 33 -23.82 -10.12 -18.22
CA PRO A 33 -23.03 -11.01 -17.40
C PRO A 33 -22.71 -10.23 -16.13
N PHE A 34 -23.43 -10.58 -15.06
CA PHE A 34 -23.10 -10.26 -13.69
C PHE A 34 -21.64 -10.69 -13.50
N CYS A 35 -20.73 -9.73 -13.59
CA CYS A 35 -19.35 -9.95 -13.22
C CYS A 35 -19.39 -10.26 -11.72
N PRO A 36 -18.99 -11.45 -11.26
CA PRO A 36 -18.87 -11.69 -9.83
C PRO A 36 -17.86 -10.67 -9.27
N PRO A 37 -18.08 -10.08 -8.07
CA PRO A 37 -17.03 -9.37 -7.37
C PRO A 37 -16.01 -10.42 -6.93
N GLY A 38 -15.09 -10.72 -7.85
CA GLY A 38 -14.22 -11.88 -7.82
C GLY A 38 -12.80 -11.50 -8.17
N HIS A 39 -12.32 -10.37 -7.64
CA HIS A 39 -10.89 -10.16 -7.40
C HIS A 39 -10.73 -9.81 -5.92
N SER A 40 -10.84 -10.81 -5.06
CA SER A 40 -10.01 -10.83 -3.87
C SER A 40 -8.60 -11.15 -4.36
N LEU A 41 -7.94 -10.13 -4.92
CA LEU A 41 -6.50 -10.05 -4.81
C LEU A 41 -6.29 -10.03 -3.29
N ARG A 42 -5.72 -11.11 -2.75
CA ARG A 42 -5.04 -10.96 -1.46
C ARG A 42 -3.99 -9.90 -1.74
N ASN A 43 -4.25 -8.67 -1.29
CA ASN A 43 -3.28 -7.59 -1.36
C ASN A 43 -2.01 -8.16 -0.74
N ALA A 44 -0.99 -8.35 -1.59
CA ALA A 44 0.27 -8.85 -1.11
C ALA A 44 0.82 -7.78 -0.17
N PRO A 45 1.36 -8.16 0.99
CA PRO A 45 2.05 -7.21 1.86
C PRO A 45 3.11 -6.47 1.05
N MET A 46 3.11 -5.14 1.08
CA MET A 46 4.20 -4.39 0.48
C MET A 46 5.37 -4.39 1.45
N HIS A 47 6.57 -4.71 0.95
CA HIS A 47 7.78 -4.75 1.76
C HIS A 47 8.87 -3.91 1.13
N MET A 48 9.46 -3.01 1.92
CA MET A 48 10.60 -2.19 1.52
C MET A 48 11.77 -2.45 2.45
N THR A 49 13.00 -2.30 1.95
CA THR A 49 14.20 -2.34 2.79
C THR A 49 15.01 -1.08 2.57
N THR A 50 15.27 -0.34 3.64
CA THR A 50 16.00 0.91 3.65
C THR A 50 17.20 0.84 4.59
N ALA A 51 18.24 1.61 4.28
CA ALA A 51 19.39 1.73 5.18
C ALA A 51 19.04 2.61 6.38
N HIS A 52 18.42 3.76 6.13
CA HIS A 52 18.13 4.79 7.12
C HIS A 52 16.79 5.47 6.84
N LEU A 53 15.99 5.59 7.90
CA LEU A 53 14.87 6.52 8.00
C LEU A 53 15.41 7.94 8.23
N ILE A 54 14.95 8.89 7.42
CA ILE A 54 15.26 10.31 7.55
C ILE A 54 14.01 10.95 8.15
N ALA A 55 14.12 11.51 9.35
CA ALA A 55 13.01 12.09 10.07
C ALA A 55 13.31 13.55 10.38
N ASN A 56 12.33 14.43 10.17
CA ASN A 56 12.36 15.82 10.56
C ASN A 56 11.07 16.11 11.35
N PRO A 57 11.13 16.25 12.68
CA PRO A 57 9.93 16.36 13.50
C PRO A 57 9.26 17.73 13.43
N CYS A 58 10.01 18.76 13.03
CA CYS A 58 9.58 20.16 13.05
C CYS A 58 10.43 20.93 12.04
N ASP A 59 10.02 20.90 10.78
CA ASP A 59 10.68 21.70 9.76
C ASP A 59 10.32 23.17 9.95
N ASP A 60 11.17 23.90 10.68
CA ASP A 60 10.98 25.33 10.98
C ASP A 60 10.89 26.21 9.70
N GLU A 61 11.41 25.74 8.56
CA GLU A 61 11.33 26.43 7.28
C GLU A 61 9.98 26.21 6.58
N GLU A 62 9.34 25.06 6.83
CA GLU A 62 8.06 24.64 6.24
C GLU A 62 6.95 24.59 7.31
N ASP A 63 6.73 25.71 8.01
CA ASP A 63 5.64 25.88 9.00
C ASP A 63 5.55 24.79 10.08
N ASN A 64 6.71 24.26 10.52
CA ASN A 64 6.84 23.15 11.49
C ASN A 64 6.28 21.82 10.98
N MET A 65 6.33 21.59 9.66
CA MET A 65 5.89 20.34 9.05
C MET A 65 6.71 19.16 9.60
N ALA A 66 6.02 18.09 9.98
CA ALA A 66 6.66 16.84 10.37
C ALA A 66 6.78 15.95 9.13
N MET A 67 7.99 15.45 8.87
CA MET A 67 8.32 14.70 7.65
C MET A 67 9.16 13.47 7.95
N LEU A 68 8.72 12.32 7.47
CA LEU A 68 9.46 11.07 7.48
C LEU A 68 9.68 10.59 6.04
N CYS A 69 10.94 10.41 5.65
CA CYS A 69 11.34 9.95 4.33
C CYS A 69 12.24 8.71 4.43
N CYS A 70 12.10 7.77 3.50
CA CYS A 70 13.06 6.70 3.32
C CYS A 70 13.20 6.27 1.86
N HIS A 71 14.38 5.77 1.52
CA HIS A 71 14.69 5.25 0.20
C HIS A 71 14.94 3.75 0.29
N SER A 72 14.27 2.97 -0.55
CA SER A 72 14.50 1.54 -0.66
C SER A 72 15.82 1.26 -1.39
N THR A 73 16.40 0.10 -1.15
CA THR A 73 17.58 -0.37 -1.91
C THR A 73 17.28 -0.60 -3.40
N GLN A 74 16.00 -0.65 -3.77
CA GLN A 74 15.54 -0.79 -5.16
C GLN A 74 15.30 0.57 -5.84
N GLY A 75 15.43 1.67 -5.10
CA GLY A 75 15.25 3.04 -5.60
C GLY A 75 13.85 3.63 -5.40
N GLU A 76 12.96 2.92 -4.71
CA GLU A 76 11.63 3.43 -4.36
C GLU A 76 11.76 4.46 -3.23
N MET A 77 10.98 5.53 -3.31
CA MET A 77 10.91 6.56 -2.28
C MET A 77 9.58 6.47 -1.55
N PHE A 78 9.64 6.43 -0.22
CA PHE A 78 8.48 6.60 0.64
C PHE A 78 8.64 7.88 1.44
N LEU A 79 7.64 8.75 1.36
CA LEU A 79 7.54 10.00 2.10
C LEU A 79 6.21 10.02 2.83
N MET A 80 6.24 10.42 4.10
CA MET A 80 5.06 10.70 4.90
C MET A 80 5.25 12.08 5.52
N SER A 81 4.31 12.98 5.30
CA SER A 81 4.37 14.33 5.81
C SER A 81 3.01 14.81 6.28
N ARG A 82 3.03 15.73 7.25
CA ARG A 82 1.83 16.41 7.69
C ARG A 82 2.17 17.77 8.32
N TYR A 83 1.36 18.76 8.00
CA TYR A 83 1.37 20.06 8.66
C TYR A 83 0.66 19.98 10.02
N PRO A 84 1.13 20.71 11.05
CA PRO A 84 0.53 20.66 12.39
C PRO A 84 -0.92 21.17 12.44
N ASP A 85 -1.32 21.99 11.47
CA ASP A 85 -2.65 22.59 11.36
C ASP A 85 -3.62 21.81 10.47
N GLU A 86 -3.15 20.75 9.79
CA GLU A 86 -3.98 19.91 8.92
C GLU A 86 -4.48 18.67 9.65
N ASP A 87 -5.67 18.20 9.30
CA ASP A 87 -6.26 16.99 9.90
C ASP A 87 -5.97 15.72 9.08
N GLU A 88 -5.47 15.87 7.85
CA GLU A 88 -5.10 14.80 6.93
C GLU A 88 -3.57 14.67 6.88
N LEU A 89 -3.06 13.46 6.62
CA LEU A 89 -1.63 13.24 6.36
C LEU A 89 -1.42 12.86 4.90
N GLU A 90 -0.27 13.21 4.36
CA GLU A 90 0.09 12.88 2.99
C GLU A 90 1.12 11.74 2.99
N ILE A 91 0.90 10.73 2.14
CA ILE A 91 1.92 9.74 1.81
C ILE A 91 2.24 9.78 0.33
N THR A 92 3.52 9.62 -0.01
CA THR A 92 3.97 9.46 -1.38
C THR A 92 4.77 8.18 -1.48
N LEU A 93 4.39 7.31 -2.41
CA LEU A 93 5.07 6.07 -2.72
C LEU A 93 5.40 6.01 -4.22
N ASP A 94 6.66 6.28 -4.57
CA ASP A 94 7.20 6.21 -5.94
C ASP A 94 6.33 6.90 -7.03
N GLY A 95 5.69 8.03 -6.70
CA GLY A 95 4.74 8.67 -7.61
C GLY A 95 4.06 9.92 -7.04
N GLU A 96 2.75 9.99 -7.24
CA GLU A 96 1.92 11.12 -6.79
C GLU A 96 1.58 11.00 -5.28
N PRO A 97 1.53 12.12 -4.56
CA PRO A 97 1.08 12.14 -3.18
C PRO A 97 -0.40 11.73 -3.06
N SER A 98 -0.72 11.06 -1.96
CA SER A 98 -2.06 10.63 -1.58
C SER A 98 -2.37 11.11 -0.17
N THR A 99 -3.50 11.77 0.01
CA THR A 99 -3.98 12.18 1.34
C THR A 99 -4.73 11.05 2.02
N LEU A 100 -4.54 10.91 3.33
CA LEU A 100 -5.09 9.86 4.16
C LEU A 100 -5.72 10.46 5.41
N ASP A 101 -6.95 10.02 5.71
CA ASP A 101 -7.70 10.44 6.89
C ASP A 101 -7.20 9.77 8.18
N GLY A 102 -6.48 8.65 8.06
CA GLY A 102 -5.94 7.97 9.22
C GLY A 102 -5.12 6.72 8.89
N VAL A 103 -3.96 6.63 9.55
CA VAL A 103 -3.05 5.50 9.41
C VAL A 103 -2.60 5.00 10.78
N LYS A 104 -2.26 3.72 10.84
CA LYS A 104 -1.68 3.10 12.02
C LYS A 104 -0.23 2.78 11.72
N VAL A 105 0.67 3.32 12.53
CA VAL A 105 2.11 3.12 12.37
C VAL A 105 2.65 2.41 13.61
N THR A 106 3.43 1.35 13.37
CA THR A 106 4.14 0.62 14.41
C THR A 106 5.64 0.72 14.15
N LEU A 107 6.36 1.39 15.05
CA LEU A 107 7.82 1.52 14.98
C LEU A 107 8.50 0.47 15.85
N SER A 108 9.32 -0.36 15.24
CA SER A 108 10.20 -1.35 15.86
C SER A 108 11.67 -0.96 15.67
N PRO A 109 12.62 -1.56 16.41
CA PRO A 109 14.05 -1.24 16.27
C PRO A 109 14.62 -1.49 14.87
N THR A 110 14.00 -2.36 14.07
CA THR A 110 14.46 -2.75 12.72
C THR A 110 13.38 -2.67 11.66
N THR A 111 12.16 -2.29 12.03
CA THR A 111 10.99 -2.37 11.15
C THR A 111 10.03 -1.23 11.45
N LEU A 112 9.47 -0.63 10.41
CA LEU A 112 8.38 0.32 10.47
C LEU A 112 7.21 -0.27 9.69
N LEU A 113 6.10 -0.54 10.38
CA LEU A 113 4.89 -1.06 9.76
C LEU A 113 3.85 0.06 9.68
N ILE A 114 3.32 0.27 8.48
CA ILE A 114 2.29 1.27 8.19
C ILE A 114 1.07 0.52 7.70
N GLU A 115 -0.05 0.66 8.39
CA GLU A 115 -1.34 0.07 8.07
C GLU A 115 -2.30 1.22 7.73
N ILE A 116 -2.97 1.11 6.58
CA ILE A 116 -3.95 2.09 6.09
C ILE A 116 -5.32 1.44 5.95
N ALA A 117 -6.37 2.25 5.82
CA ALA A 117 -7.69 1.70 5.57
C ALA A 117 -7.76 1.06 4.17
N ALA A 118 -8.55 0.00 4.03
CA ALA A 118 -8.73 -0.66 2.73
C ALA A 118 -9.34 0.25 1.66
N ALA A 119 -10.00 1.35 2.06
CA ALA A 119 -10.51 2.38 1.16
C ALA A 119 -9.37 3.17 0.48
N ASP A 120 -8.22 3.26 1.14
CA ASP A 120 -7.08 4.05 0.70
C ASP A 120 -5.94 3.18 0.14
N ALA A 121 -6.20 1.88 -0.07
CA ALA A 121 -5.20 0.92 -0.53
C ALA A 121 -4.51 1.35 -1.84
N ASP A 122 -5.18 2.17 -2.66
CA ASP A 122 -4.62 2.75 -3.88
C ASP A 122 -3.34 3.57 -3.61
N ALA A 123 -3.21 4.20 -2.43
CA ALA A 123 -2.03 4.96 -2.02
C ALA A 123 -0.79 4.07 -1.80
N LEU A 124 -0.97 2.76 -1.57
CA LEU A 124 0.10 1.77 -1.44
C LEU A 124 0.04 0.73 -2.57
N ASN A 125 -0.23 1.16 -3.81
CA ASN A 125 -0.32 0.27 -4.99
C ASN A 125 -1.29 -0.91 -4.81
N GLY A 126 -2.39 -0.66 -4.11
CA GLY A 126 -3.39 -1.66 -3.76
C GLY A 126 -3.04 -2.48 -2.52
N ALA A 127 -2.04 -2.13 -1.71
CA ALA A 127 -1.77 -2.78 -0.42
C ALA A 127 -2.48 -2.04 0.73
N ASP A 128 -2.89 -2.75 1.78
CA ASP A 128 -3.44 -2.16 3.01
C ASP A 128 -2.37 -2.01 4.11
N HIS A 129 -1.17 -2.57 3.89
CA HIS A 129 -0.04 -2.40 4.78
C HIS A 129 1.30 -2.41 4.04
N LEU A 130 2.21 -1.58 4.54
CA LEU A 130 3.59 -1.43 4.09
C LEU A 130 4.54 -1.72 5.26
N GLU A 131 5.39 -2.73 5.09
CA GLU A 131 6.45 -3.07 6.03
C GLU A 131 7.81 -2.57 5.51
N ILE A 132 8.40 -1.58 6.18
CA ILE A 132 9.71 -1.03 5.85
C ILE A 132 10.73 -1.57 6.85
N ARG A 133 11.67 -2.41 6.39
CA ARG A 133 12.81 -2.85 7.20
C ARG A 133 13.91 -1.81 7.13
N HIS A 134 14.32 -1.27 8.27
CA HIS A 134 15.36 -0.26 8.37
C HIS A 134 16.55 -0.72 9.22
N SER A 135 17.71 -0.13 8.98
CA SER A 135 18.92 -0.31 9.79
C SER A 135 19.33 0.98 10.52
N THR A 136 18.38 1.90 10.72
CA THR A 136 18.58 3.15 11.48
C THR A 136 19.16 2.87 12.86
N ALA A 137 20.14 3.69 13.28
CA ALA A 137 20.77 3.54 14.58
C ALA A 137 19.80 3.93 15.70
N ALA A 138 19.92 3.29 16.86
CA ALA A 138 19.05 3.58 18.01
C ALA A 138 19.14 5.04 18.50
N SER A 139 20.24 5.74 18.24
CA SER A 139 20.39 7.18 18.52
C SER A 139 19.40 8.04 17.73
N ASP A 140 19.08 7.60 16.51
CA ASP A 140 18.27 8.37 15.56
C ASP A 140 16.79 7.95 15.64
N LEU A 141 16.49 6.80 16.27
CA LEU A 141 15.12 6.33 16.47
C LEU A 141 14.29 7.26 17.36
N ALA A 142 14.93 8.01 18.26
CA ALA A 142 14.22 9.01 19.07
C ALA A 142 13.62 10.13 18.21
N GLU A 143 14.37 10.60 17.21
CA GLU A 143 13.92 11.63 16.25
C GLU A 143 12.83 11.10 15.31
N VAL A 144 12.97 9.85 14.86
CA VAL A 144 11.94 9.14 14.09
C VAL A 144 10.64 8.99 14.89
N GLU A 145 10.73 8.60 16.16
CA GLU A 145 9.58 8.47 17.05
C GLU A 145 8.88 9.82 17.27
N GLU A 146 9.63 10.88 17.56
CA GLU A 146 9.06 12.22 17.72
C GLU A 146 8.34 12.69 16.45
N THR A 147 8.96 12.47 15.29
CA THR A 147 8.38 12.81 13.99
C THR A 147 7.08 12.06 13.74
N LEU A 148 7.06 10.74 13.97
CA LEU A 148 5.86 9.92 13.80
C LEU A 148 4.75 10.34 14.77
N GLN A 149 5.10 10.70 16.01
CA GLN A 149 4.13 11.22 16.96
C GLN A 149 3.52 12.53 16.48
N ASN A 150 4.31 13.44 15.93
CA ASN A 150 3.82 14.71 15.38
C ASN A 150 2.90 14.48 14.18
N ILE A 151 3.32 13.65 13.22
CA ILE A 151 2.50 13.31 12.04
C ILE A 151 1.18 12.66 12.46
N LEU A 152 1.20 11.71 13.40
CA LEU A 152 0.00 10.92 13.72
C LEU A 152 -0.91 11.58 14.77
N LYS A 153 -0.51 12.72 15.32
CA LYS A 153 -1.26 13.42 16.37
C LYS A 153 -2.62 13.92 15.87
N GLY A 154 -3.68 13.20 16.23
CA GLY A 154 -5.06 13.57 15.88
C GLY A 154 -5.60 12.90 14.61
N THR A 155 -4.73 12.38 13.75
CA THR A 155 -5.11 11.72 12.48
C THR A 155 -4.94 10.20 12.56
N GLY A 156 -3.97 9.69 13.32
CA GLY A 156 -3.57 8.28 13.27
C GLY A 156 -3.34 7.62 14.63
N THR A 157 -2.82 6.40 14.58
CA THR A 157 -2.41 5.62 15.76
C THR A 157 -0.93 5.30 15.67
N TYR A 158 -0.15 5.78 16.64
CA TYR A 158 1.28 5.43 16.78
C TYR A 158 1.46 4.33 17.83
N ILE A 159 2.25 3.30 17.50
CA ILE A 159 2.64 2.22 18.41
C ILE A 159 4.16 2.11 18.42
N SER A 160 4.77 2.34 19.59
CA SER A 160 6.19 2.12 19.80
C SER A 160 6.47 0.70 20.28
N GLN A 161 7.41 0.01 19.63
CA GLN A 161 7.96 -1.29 20.04
C GLN A 161 9.47 -1.17 20.36
N LEU A 162 9.93 0.06 20.63
CA LEU A 162 11.27 0.34 21.11
C LEU A 162 11.32 0.01 22.62
N SER A 163 11.54 -1.27 22.95
CA SER A 163 11.61 -1.77 24.35
C SER A 163 13.00 -1.64 24.96
#